data_AF-A0A0K0SW76-F1
#
_entry.id   AF-A0A0K0SW76-F1
#
_cell.length_a   1.000
_cell.length_b   1.000
_cell.length_c   1.000
_cell.angle_alpha   90.00
_cell.angle_beta   90.00
_cell.angle_gamma   90.00
#
_symmetry.space_group_name_H-M   'P 1'
#
loop_
_entity.id
_entity.type
_entity.pdbx_description
1 polymer ?
#
loop_
_entity_poly.entity_id
_entity_poly.type
_entity_poly.pdbx_seq_one_letter_code
_entity_poly.pdbx_strand_id
1 'polypeptide(L)'
;MTNRLTTELRRLSFENHDHCVSCGHSFREGDTSHLGYGYDDSPLYVCDGCINKLKETAVRHYFSPRPYDVPEQSSKLWRYMDFTKYVSLLSSRGLYFTRTDCFEDIFEGAKGLKKNKAKWDSHYLEFFRSAIKNPPEGYKCELSDSEVDEQAQRLLSDLEAGGEAHKRRTFVSCWHESEHESEAMWRLYSSFLANAVAVRTSYQSLYVSLGRDPSIDIGRIKYIDLKKNYAGVNDAFWRKRKSFEHEREVRALLLDFECQDLGKIVPCALEVLIEEVFLSPKAPPWFVRLVNDVNEKYGVTVKVSPSELVEEPFF
;
A
#
# COMPACT_ATOMS: atom_id res chain seq x y z
N MET A 1 16.77 18.05 -17.78
CA MET A 1 16.54 16.87 -16.91
C MET A 1 17.24 15.70 -17.57
N THR A 2 18.06 14.97 -16.83
CA THR A 2 18.86 13.85 -17.37
C THR A 2 18.12 12.51 -17.33
N ASN A 3 17.04 12.41 -16.56
CA ASN A 3 16.26 11.18 -16.34
C ASN A 3 17.09 10.01 -15.75
N ARG A 4 18.23 10.30 -15.12
CA ARG A 4 19.03 9.33 -14.35
C ARG A 4 18.28 8.97 -13.05
N LEU A 5 17.36 8.00 -13.12
CA LEU A 5 16.51 7.58 -12.01
C LEU A 5 16.95 6.25 -11.41
N THR A 6 18.03 6.27 -10.62
CA THR A 6 18.51 5.10 -9.87
C THR A 6 17.54 4.70 -8.75
N THR A 7 17.57 3.43 -8.32
CA THR A 7 16.80 2.93 -7.18
C THR A 7 17.08 3.73 -5.89
N GLU A 8 18.33 4.14 -5.68
CA GLU A 8 18.72 4.93 -4.51
C GLU A 8 18.05 6.31 -4.49
N LEU A 9 18.07 7.02 -5.62
CA LEU A 9 17.39 8.31 -5.75
C LEU A 9 15.86 8.19 -5.57
N ARG A 10 15.25 7.12 -6.10
CA ARG A 10 13.82 6.83 -5.88
C ARG A 10 13.53 6.54 -4.41
N ARG A 11 14.36 5.74 -3.75
CA ARG A 11 14.24 5.44 -2.32
C ARG A 11 14.37 6.69 -1.47
N LEU A 12 15.34 7.56 -1.76
CA LEU A 12 15.53 8.82 -1.05
C LEU A 12 14.27 9.70 -1.15
N SER A 13 13.72 9.87 -2.35
CA SER A 13 12.49 10.63 -2.55
C SER A 13 11.29 9.98 -1.87
N PHE A 14 11.21 8.65 -1.83
CA PHE A 14 10.14 7.94 -1.15
C PHE A 14 10.20 8.15 0.38
N GLU A 15 11.37 7.95 0.99
CA GLU A 15 11.56 8.08 2.44
C GLU A 15 11.43 9.52 2.94
N ASN A 16 11.68 10.50 2.07
CA ASN A 16 11.62 11.92 2.40
C ASN A 16 10.49 12.64 1.66
N HIS A 17 9.46 11.94 1.18
CA HIS A 17 8.39 12.47 0.30
C HIS A 17 7.90 13.86 0.71
N ASP A 18 7.60 14.03 1.99
CA ASP A 18 7.01 15.25 2.55
C ASP A 18 8.03 16.34 2.92
N HIS A 19 9.35 16.06 2.90
CA HIS A 19 10.37 16.99 3.39
C HIS A 19 11.61 17.09 2.48
N CYS A 20 12.09 18.32 2.28
CA CYS A 20 13.37 18.55 1.61
C CYS A 20 14.54 18.02 2.47
N VAL A 21 15.36 17.13 1.92
CA VAL A 21 16.47 16.49 2.65
C VAL A 21 17.56 17.48 3.09
N SER A 22 17.58 18.64 2.45
CA SER A 22 18.63 19.65 2.62
C SER A 22 18.29 20.71 3.68
N CYS A 23 17.02 21.13 3.76
CA CYS A 23 16.61 22.22 4.66
C CYS A 23 15.41 21.88 5.55
N GLY A 24 14.82 20.69 5.40
CA GLY A 24 13.63 20.29 6.16
C GLY A 24 12.33 20.97 5.74
N HIS A 25 12.30 21.71 4.62
CA HIS A 25 11.06 22.31 4.10
C HIS A 25 9.98 21.24 3.91
N SER A 26 8.84 21.42 4.57
CA SER A 26 7.66 20.57 4.40
C SER A 26 6.93 20.95 3.12
N PHE A 27 6.90 20.04 2.16
CA PHE A 27 6.25 20.25 0.87
C PHE A 27 4.73 20.41 1.03
N ARG A 28 4.14 21.27 0.19
CA ARG A 28 2.70 21.50 0.10
C ARG A 28 2.22 21.31 -1.33
N GLU A 29 0.94 21.00 -1.50
CA GLU A 29 0.32 20.94 -2.82
C GLU A 29 0.57 22.27 -3.56
N GLY A 30 1.15 22.20 -4.75
CA GLY A 30 1.64 23.38 -5.48
C GLY A 30 3.16 23.44 -5.60
N ASP A 31 3.88 22.90 -4.62
CA ASP A 31 5.33 22.95 -4.59
C ASP A 31 5.94 22.06 -5.70
N THR A 32 7.16 22.41 -6.12
CA THR A 32 7.98 21.55 -6.99
C THR A 32 9.11 20.93 -6.19
N SER A 33 9.21 19.60 -6.24
CA SER A 33 10.35 18.86 -5.73
C SER A 33 11.32 18.50 -6.86
N HIS A 34 12.61 18.51 -6.53
CA HIS A 34 13.70 18.28 -7.48
C HIS A 34 14.52 17.10 -7.02
N LEU A 35 14.57 16.07 -7.85
CA LEU A 35 15.41 14.90 -7.64
C LEU A 35 16.63 15.02 -8.53
N GLY A 36 17.80 14.74 -7.99
CA GLY A 36 19.03 14.84 -8.74
C GLY A 36 20.24 14.45 -7.94
N TYR A 37 21.40 14.94 -8.38
CA TYR A 37 22.69 14.61 -7.80
C TYR A 37 23.46 15.87 -7.41
N GLY A 38 24.09 15.83 -6.24
CA GLY A 38 24.96 16.88 -5.72
C GLY A 38 26.30 16.96 -6.46
N TYR A 39 27.16 17.88 -6.02
CA TYR A 39 28.51 18.03 -6.59
C TYR A 39 29.43 16.85 -6.29
N ASP A 40 29.13 16.08 -5.25
CA ASP A 40 29.77 14.83 -4.84
C ASP A 40 29.10 13.59 -5.45
N ASP A 41 28.17 13.77 -6.40
CA ASP A 41 27.35 12.71 -7.02
C ASP A 41 26.40 11.99 -6.03
N SER A 42 26.18 12.53 -4.83
CA SER A 42 25.19 12.00 -3.89
C SER A 42 23.75 12.30 -4.33
N PRO A 43 22.78 11.38 -4.14
CA PRO A 43 21.39 11.62 -4.49
C PRO A 43 20.78 12.67 -3.55
N LEU A 44 19.95 13.55 -4.11
CA LEU A 44 19.29 14.64 -3.38
C LEU A 44 17.82 14.78 -3.80
N TYR A 45 16.95 15.00 -2.80
CA TYR A 45 15.53 15.33 -2.95
C TYR A 45 15.24 16.68 -2.28
N VAL A 46 15.12 17.74 -3.07
CA VAL A 46 15.15 19.12 -2.56
C VAL A 46 14.00 19.98 -3.07
N CYS A 47 13.64 21.02 -2.32
CA CYS A 47 12.68 22.05 -2.74
C CYS A 47 13.34 23.09 -3.65
N ASP A 48 12.54 23.98 -4.25
CA ASP A 48 13.00 25.08 -5.11
C ASP A 48 14.13 25.92 -4.47
N GLY A 49 14.01 26.22 -3.17
CA GLY A 49 15.01 27.02 -2.44
C GLY A 49 16.37 26.33 -2.27
N CYS A 50 16.46 25.03 -2.52
CA CYS A 50 17.69 24.24 -2.41
C CYS A 50 18.15 23.66 -3.76
N ILE A 51 17.55 24.08 -4.87
CA ILE A 51 17.86 23.55 -6.21
C ILE A 51 19.33 23.77 -6.60
N ASN A 52 19.95 24.85 -6.10
CA ASN A 52 21.36 25.17 -6.32
C ASN A 52 22.34 24.15 -5.73
N LYS A 53 21.88 23.28 -4.82
CA LYS A 53 22.68 22.16 -4.30
C LYS A 53 22.78 21.01 -5.29
N LEU A 54 21.90 20.96 -6.30
CA LEU A 54 21.97 19.99 -7.37
C LEU A 54 22.99 20.46 -8.43
N LYS A 55 23.99 19.62 -8.69
CA LYS A 55 24.83 19.73 -9.89
C LYS A 55 24.04 19.26 -11.12
N GLU A 56 23.22 18.24 -10.93
CA GLU A 56 22.41 17.62 -11.98
C GLU A 56 20.97 17.46 -11.49
N THR A 57 19.98 17.96 -12.25
CA THR A 57 18.57 17.64 -12.02
C THR A 57 18.16 16.44 -12.87
N ALA A 58 17.87 15.32 -12.21
CA ALA A 58 17.38 14.11 -12.86
C ALA A 58 15.91 14.28 -13.30
N VAL A 59 15.04 14.68 -12.37
CA VAL A 59 13.61 14.89 -12.61
C VAL A 59 13.06 15.98 -11.69
N ARG A 60 11.99 16.65 -12.14
CA ARG A 60 11.18 17.55 -11.34
C ARG A 60 9.78 16.97 -11.20
N HIS A 61 9.25 16.99 -9.99
CA HIS A 61 7.90 16.54 -9.72
C HIS A 61 7.08 17.67 -9.10
N TYR A 62 5.86 17.84 -9.61
CA TYR A 62 4.86 18.58 -8.88
C TYR A 62 4.48 17.76 -7.65
N PHE A 63 4.67 18.34 -6.47
CA PHE A 63 4.40 17.63 -5.22
C PHE A 63 2.90 17.42 -5.06
N SER A 64 2.53 16.18 -4.71
CA SER A 64 1.20 15.82 -4.27
C SER A 64 1.28 14.99 -2.98
N PRO A 65 0.33 15.17 -2.05
CA PRO A 65 0.23 14.33 -0.87
C PRO A 65 0.01 12.85 -1.26
N ARG A 66 0.49 11.94 -0.41
CA ARG A 66 0.20 10.51 -0.58
C ARG A 66 -1.31 10.25 -0.45
N PRO A 67 -1.87 9.27 -1.17
CA PRO A 67 -3.28 8.91 -1.04
C PRO A 67 -3.64 8.19 0.28
N TYR A 68 -2.62 7.85 1.07
CA TYR A 68 -2.69 7.12 2.33
C TYR A 68 -1.79 7.75 3.39
N ASP A 69 -2.09 7.45 4.66
CA ASP A 69 -1.27 7.87 5.79
C ASP A 69 -0.22 6.79 6.09
N VAL A 70 1.02 7.22 6.32
CA VAL A 70 2.12 6.31 6.68
C VAL A 70 2.06 6.02 8.18
N PRO A 71 2.11 4.74 8.62
CA PRO A 71 2.23 4.40 10.03
C PRO A 71 3.49 4.97 10.69
N GLU A 72 3.47 5.08 12.01
CA GLU A 72 4.70 5.41 12.74
C GLU A 72 5.68 4.23 12.65
N GLN A 73 6.99 4.51 12.73
CA GLN A 73 8.00 3.45 12.58
C GLN A 73 7.81 2.30 13.58
N SER A 74 7.38 2.63 14.81
CA SER A 74 7.09 1.67 15.88
C SER A 74 5.67 1.09 15.87
N SER A 75 4.80 1.49 14.95
CA SER A 75 3.42 0.97 14.86
C SER A 75 3.45 -0.56 14.77
N LYS A 76 2.81 -1.24 15.71
CA LYS A 76 2.72 -2.70 15.75
C LYS A 76 1.71 -3.21 14.73
N LEU A 77 2.16 -4.14 13.90
CA LEU A 77 1.41 -4.76 12.84
C LEU A 77 1.29 -6.27 13.09
N TRP A 78 0.09 -6.80 12.90
CA TRP A 78 -0.23 -8.20 13.13
C TRP A 78 -0.73 -8.85 11.85
N ARG A 79 -0.32 -10.08 11.60
CA ARG A 79 -0.87 -10.92 10.52
C ARG A 79 -1.30 -12.26 11.08
N TYR A 80 -2.60 -12.41 11.25
CA TYR A 80 -3.27 -13.65 11.68
C TYR A 80 -3.42 -14.57 10.47
N MET A 81 -3.10 -15.86 10.65
CA MET A 81 -3.18 -16.83 9.56
C MET A 81 -3.22 -18.28 10.07
N ASP A 82 -3.68 -19.19 9.21
CA ASP A 82 -3.50 -20.63 9.43
C ASP A 82 -2.02 -21.01 9.37
N PHE A 83 -1.61 -22.02 10.15
CA PHE A 83 -0.24 -22.53 10.17
C PHE A 83 0.34 -22.86 8.79
N THR A 84 -0.48 -23.34 7.86
CA THR A 84 -0.04 -23.65 6.49
C THR A 84 0.43 -22.42 5.73
N LYS A 85 -0.22 -21.26 5.92
CA LYS A 85 0.20 -19.97 5.34
C LYS A 85 1.50 -19.50 5.99
N TYR A 86 1.66 -19.73 7.29
CA TYR A 86 2.90 -19.43 8.00
C TYR A 86 4.08 -20.27 7.49
N VAL A 87 3.89 -21.59 7.33
CA VAL A 87 4.89 -22.47 6.71
C VAL A 87 5.21 -22.03 5.27
N SER A 88 4.21 -21.58 4.50
CA SER A 88 4.42 -21.01 3.16
C SER A 88 5.31 -19.76 3.18
N LEU A 89 5.06 -18.82 4.11
CA LEU A 89 5.91 -17.64 4.34
C LEU A 89 7.36 -18.05 4.65
N LEU A 90 7.56 -18.98 5.57
CA LEU A 90 8.89 -19.44 5.97
C LEU A 90 9.63 -20.15 4.83
N SER A 91 8.96 -21.06 4.15
CA SER A 91 9.53 -21.88 3.07
C SER A 91 9.91 -21.04 1.85
N SER A 92 9.04 -20.09 1.47
CA SER A 92 9.29 -19.20 0.33
C SER A 92 10.25 -18.06 0.66
N ARG A 93 10.52 -17.79 1.95
CA ARG A 93 11.21 -16.58 2.43
C ARG A 93 10.64 -15.31 1.78
N GLY A 94 9.33 -15.26 1.64
CA GLY A 94 8.65 -14.21 0.91
C GLY A 94 7.21 -13.98 1.37
N LEU A 95 6.80 -12.73 1.36
CA LEU A 95 5.44 -12.33 1.66
C LEU A 95 4.57 -12.54 0.43
N TYR A 96 3.44 -13.21 0.61
CA TYR A 96 2.45 -13.35 -0.45
C TYR A 96 1.59 -12.09 -0.55
N PHE A 97 1.57 -11.50 -1.74
CA PHE A 97 0.71 -10.39 -2.12
C PHE A 97 -0.39 -10.93 -3.04
N THR A 98 -1.64 -10.76 -2.63
CA THR A 98 -2.82 -11.21 -3.37
C THR A 98 -3.21 -10.16 -4.40
N ARG A 99 -3.55 -10.57 -5.63
CA ARG A 99 -4.09 -9.65 -6.63
C ARG A 99 -5.45 -9.13 -6.19
N THR A 100 -5.71 -7.83 -6.35
CA THR A 100 -6.88 -7.20 -5.70
C THR A 100 -8.24 -7.68 -6.21
N ASP A 101 -8.32 -8.25 -7.42
CA ASP A 101 -9.54 -8.90 -7.94
C ASP A 101 -9.84 -10.27 -7.30
N CYS A 102 -8.90 -10.84 -6.52
CA CYS A 102 -9.09 -12.08 -5.78
C CYS A 102 -9.57 -11.89 -4.33
N PHE A 103 -9.78 -10.64 -3.89
CA PHE A 103 -10.33 -10.35 -2.57
C PHE A 103 -11.83 -10.68 -2.53
N GLU A 104 -12.32 -11.13 -1.37
CA GLU A 104 -13.75 -11.38 -1.17
C GLU A 104 -14.58 -10.08 -1.22
N ASP A 105 -14.00 -8.96 -0.77
CA ASP A 105 -14.66 -7.67 -0.90
C ASP A 105 -14.59 -7.17 -2.36
N ILE A 106 -15.72 -7.23 -3.06
CA ILE A 106 -15.87 -6.69 -4.42
C ILE A 106 -15.60 -5.18 -4.52
N PHE A 107 -15.56 -4.46 -3.39
CA PHE A 107 -15.29 -3.02 -3.33
C PHE A 107 -13.79 -2.66 -3.32
N GLU A 108 -12.89 -3.65 -3.35
CA GLU A 108 -11.45 -3.35 -3.46
C GLU A 108 -11.13 -2.62 -4.77
N GLY A 109 -10.65 -1.37 -4.64
CA GLY A 109 -10.40 -0.45 -5.74
C GLY A 109 -11.65 0.29 -6.27
N ALA A 110 -12.82 0.11 -5.67
CA ALA A 110 -14.06 0.73 -6.12
C ALA A 110 -14.10 2.24 -5.87
N LYS A 111 -14.68 2.98 -6.83
CA LYS A 111 -14.85 4.45 -6.72
C LYS A 111 -16.10 4.85 -5.96
N GLY A 112 -17.15 4.03 -6.01
CA GLY A 112 -18.44 4.32 -5.38
C GLY A 112 -19.47 3.26 -5.69
N LEU A 113 -20.72 3.48 -5.26
CA LEU A 113 -21.81 2.57 -5.57
C LEU A 113 -22.31 2.72 -7.00
N LYS A 114 -22.61 1.59 -7.66
CA LYS A 114 -23.18 1.54 -9.01
C LYS A 114 -24.43 2.41 -9.17
N LYS A 115 -25.31 2.47 -8.16
CA LYS A 115 -26.51 3.34 -8.18
C LYS A 115 -26.20 4.83 -8.30
N ASN A 116 -25.01 5.25 -7.90
CA ASN A 116 -24.55 6.64 -7.97
C ASN A 116 -23.70 6.90 -9.23
N LYS A 117 -23.44 5.88 -10.06
CA LYS A 117 -22.53 5.96 -11.22
C LYS A 117 -22.88 7.11 -12.17
N ALA A 118 -24.16 7.35 -12.45
CA ALA A 118 -24.56 8.45 -13.32
C ALA A 118 -24.04 9.82 -12.86
N LYS A 119 -24.00 10.08 -11.55
CA LYS A 119 -23.45 11.34 -11.00
C LYS A 119 -21.93 11.43 -11.16
N TRP A 120 -21.24 10.30 -10.98
CA TRP A 120 -19.81 10.19 -11.23
C TRP A 120 -19.48 10.45 -12.70
N ASP A 121 -20.21 9.79 -13.60
CA ASP A 121 -20.03 9.93 -15.04
C ASP A 121 -20.28 11.38 -15.49
N SER A 122 -21.36 12.01 -15.02
CA SER A 122 -21.64 13.42 -15.34
C SER A 122 -20.51 14.36 -14.90
N HIS A 123 -19.97 14.16 -13.70
CA HIS A 123 -18.85 14.96 -13.19
C HIS A 123 -17.59 14.81 -14.06
N TYR A 124 -17.21 13.58 -14.38
CA TYR A 124 -16.01 13.34 -15.20
C TYR A 124 -16.20 13.75 -16.66
N LEU A 125 -17.40 13.61 -17.23
CA LEU A 125 -17.68 14.13 -18.57
C LEU A 125 -17.54 15.65 -18.63
N GLU A 126 -18.08 16.36 -17.63
CA GLU A 126 -17.91 17.81 -17.53
C GLU A 126 -16.42 18.19 -17.40
N PHE A 127 -15.70 17.50 -16.53
CA PHE A 127 -14.25 17.69 -16.37
C PHE A 127 -13.49 17.45 -17.69
N PHE A 128 -13.74 16.33 -18.38
CA PHE A 128 -13.04 15.99 -19.62
C PHE A 128 -13.36 16.97 -20.74
N ARG A 129 -14.62 17.38 -20.91
CA ARG A 129 -15.01 18.44 -21.86
C ARG A 129 -14.24 19.72 -21.58
N SER A 130 -14.19 20.13 -20.31
CA SER A 130 -13.45 21.33 -19.90
C SER A 130 -11.96 21.20 -20.17
N ALA A 131 -11.34 20.07 -19.83
CA ALA A 131 -9.93 19.81 -20.07
C ALA A 131 -9.56 19.82 -21.57
N ILE A 132 -10.41 19.23 -22.43
CA ILE A 132 -10.21 19.23 -23.89
C ILE A 132 -10.34 20.64 -24.46
N LYS A 133 -11.32 21.43 -24.00
CA LYS A 133 -11.56 22.80 -24.47
C LYS A 133 -10.51 23.81 -24.01
N ASN A 134 -9.82 23.52 -22.91
CA ASN A 134 -8.82 24.42 -22.30
C ASN A 134 -7.41 23.80 -22.35
N PRO A 135 -6.81 23.64 -23.54
CA PRO A 135 -5.46 23.10 -23.65
C PRO A 135 -4.42 24.09 -23.09
N PRO A 136 -3.18 23.62 -22.80
CA PRO A 136 -2.10 24.48 -22.32
C PRO A 136 -1.79 25.66 -23.26
N GLU A 137 -1.15 26.69 -22.72
CA GLU A 137 -0.76 27.89 -23.46
C GLU A 137 0.03 27.53 -24.75
N GLY A 138 -0.35 28.16 -25.86
CA GLY A 138 0.23 27.89 -27.19
C GLY A 138 -0.55 26.85 -28.01
N TYR A 139 -1.51 26.15 -27.43
CA TYR A 139 -2.39 25.21 -28.13
C TYR A 139 -3.82 25.77 -28.23
N LYS A 140 -4.54 25.43 -29.30
CA LYS A 140 -5.96 25.76 -29.47
C LYS A 140 -6.76 24.49 -29.72
N CYS A 141 -7.94 24.41 -29.14
CA CYS A 141 -8.88 23.35 -29.45
C CYS A 141 -9.61 23.72 -30.76
N GLU A 142 -9.40 22.95 -31.81
CA GLU A 142 -10.08 23.10 -33.11
C GLU A 142 -11.26 22.14 -33.29
N LEU A 143 -11.57 21.37 -32.25
CA LEU A 143 -12.65 20.38 -32.27
C LEU A 143 -14.02 21.05 -32.17
N SER A 144 -14.98 20.52 -32.92
CA SER A 144 -16.39 20.87 -32.74
C SER A 144 -16.93 20.34 -31.40
N ASP A 145 -18.05 20.90 -30.93
CA ASP A 145 -18.69 20.43 -29.69
C ASP A 145 -19.06 18.94 -29.74
N SER A 146 -19.44 18.42 -30.91
CA SER A 146 -19.73 17.00 -31.10
C SER A 146 -18.49 16.12 -30.92
N GLU A 147 -17.34 16.54 -31.45
CA GLU A 147 -16.08 15.80 -31.33
C GLU A 147 -15.53 15.86 -29.90
N VAL A 148 -15.70 16.98 -29.21
CA VAL A 148 -15.36 17.10 -27.78
C VAL A 148 -16.17 16.11 -26.95
N ASP A 149 -17.47 15.99 -27.23
CA ASP A 149 -18.35 15.05 -26.53
C ASP A 149 -17.97 13.60 -26.79
N GLU A 150 -17.65 13.25 -28.04
CA GLU A 150 -17.17 11.92 -28.40
C GLU A 150 -15.86 11.56 -27.65
N GLN A 151 -14.90 12.49 -27.63
CA GLN A 151 -13.64 12.28 -26.92
C GLN A 151 -13.83 12.21 -25.40
N ALA A 152 -14.68 13.04 -24.81
CA ALA A 152 -15.00 12.96 -23.38
C ALA A 152 -15.62 11.61 -23.01
N GLN A 153 -16.53 11.08 -23.85
CA GLN A 153 -17.13 9.76 -23.66
C GLN A 153 -16.12 8.62 -23.78
N ARG A 154 -15.17 8.74 -24.71
CA ARG A 154 -14.04 7.82 -24.84
C ARG A 154 -13.16 7.85 -23.59
N LEU A 155 -12.77 9.03 -23.10
CA LEU A 155 -11.94 9.17 -21.89
C LEU A 155 -12.62 8.59 -20.64
N LEU A 156 -13.94 8.76 -20.51
CA LEU A 156 -14.71 8.12 -19.43
C LEU A 156 -14.66 6.59 -19.55
N SER A 157 -14.79 6.07 -20.76
CA SER A 157 -14.74 4.62 -21.02
C SER A 157 -13.34 4.06 -20.75
N ASP A 158 -12.29 4.77 -21.16
CA ASP A 158 -10.89 4.44 -20.89
C ASP A 158 -10.58 4.46 -19.38
N LEU A 159 -11.16 5.42 -18.63
CA LEU A 159 -11.04 5.50 -17.18
C LEU A 159 -11.64 4.26 -16.49
N GLU A 160 -12.81 3.81 -16.93
CA GLU A 160 -13.47 2.60 -16.40
C GLU A 160 -12.67 1.33 -16.73
N ALA A 161 -12.25 1.18 -17.98
CA ALA A 161 -11.44 0.05 -18.41
C ALA A 161 -10.09 0.01 -17.67
N GLY A 162 -9.47 1.18 -17.46
CA GLY A 162 -8.25 1.34 -16.67
C GLY A 162 -8.45 0.92 -15.21
N GLY A 163 -9.59 1.26 -14.59
CA GLY A 163 -9.93 0.83 -13.23
C GLY A 163 -9.97 -0.68 -13.08
N GLU A 164 -10.64 -1.39 -14.00
CA GLU A 164 -10.71 -2.86 -13.99
C GLU A 164 -9.34 -3.49 -14.28
N ALA A 165 -8.57 -2.93 -15.23
CA ALA A 165 -7.23 -3.39 -15.52
C ALA A 165 -6.27 -3.21 -14.32
N HIS A 166 -6.40 -2.10 -13.57
CA HIS A 166 -5.61 -1.88 -12.37
C HIS A 166 -5.85 -2.95 -11.31
N LYS A 167 -7.09 -3.44 -11.14
CA LYS A 167 -7.36 -4.52 -10.16
C LYS A 167 -6.52 -5.78 -10.42
N ARG A 168 -6.22 -6.05 -11.70
CA ARG A 168 -5.40 -7.19 -12.13
C ARG A 168 -3.90 -6.92 -12.14
N ARG A 169 -3.48 -5.72 -11.75
CA ARG A 169 -2.07 -5.29 -11.69
C ARG A 169 -1.67 -4.86 -10.29
N THR A 170 -2.64 -4.61 -9.42
CA THR A 170 -2.40 -4.27 -8.02
C THR A 170 -2.36 -5.55 -7.17
N PHE A 171 -1.28 -5.72 -6.44
CA PHE A 171 -1.03 -6.83 -5.52
C PHE A 171 -0.88 -6.28 -4.10
N VAL A 172 -1.52 -6.92 -3.12
CA VAL A 172 -1.62 -6.39 -1.75
C VAL A 172 -1.30 -7.46 -0.70
N SER A 173 -0.54 -7.07 0.31
CA SER A 173 -0.38 -7.81 1.57
C SER A 173 -0.93 -6.96 2.73
N CYS A 174 -1.95 -7.47 3.42
CA CYS A 174 -2.67 -6.77 4.48
C CYS A 174 -2.13 -7.13 5.88
N TRP A 175 -2.12 -6.14 6.76
CA TRP A 175 -1.72 -6.24 8.17
C TRP A 175 -2.72 -5.48 9.05
N HIS A 176 -2.85 -5.91 10.30
CA HIS A 176 -3.70 -5.27 11.30
C HIS A 176 -2.85 -4.40 12.24
N GLU A 177 -3.09 -3.09 12.26
CA GLU A 177 -2.39 -2.19 13.17
C GLU A 177 -3.07 -2.18 14.55
N SER A 178 -2.38 -2.67 15.57
CA SER A 178 -2.88 -2.70 16.95
C SER A 178 -1.76 -2.89 17.97
N GLU A 179 -1.90 -2.23 19.13
CA GLU A 179 -0.98 -2.43 20.25
C GLU A 179 -1.13 -3.80 20.91
N HIS A 180 -2.33 -4.38 20.81
CA HIS A 180 -2.74 -5.64 21.43
C HIS A 180 -3.29 -6.62 20.40
N GLU A 181 -3.31 -7.89 20.81
CA GLU A 181 -3.96 -8.97 20.08
C GLU A 181 -5.48 -8.73 19.92
N SER A 182 -6.07 -9.25 18.84
CA SER A 182 -7.50 -9.11 18.55
C SER A 182 -8.19 -10.46 18.40
N GLU A 183 -9.13 -10.75 19.31
CA GLU A 183 -9.96 -11.96 19.30
C GLU A 183 -10.75 -12.11 17.98
N ALA A 184 -11.29 -11.01 17.47
CA ALA A 184 -12.03 -11.01 16.22
C ALA A 184 -11.13 -11.36 15.03
N MET A 185 -9.91 -10.85 14.98
CA MET A 185 -8.99 -11.08 13.86
C MET A 185 -8.54 -12.54 13.80
N TRP A 186 -8.35 -13.20 14.95
CA TRP A 186 -8.13 -14.63 15.00
C TRP A 186 -9.21 -15.42 14.27
N ARG A 187 -10.49 -15.11 14.54
CA ARG A 187 -11.63 -15.81 13.93
C ARG A 187 -11.80 -15.48 12.45
N LEU A 188 -11.56 -14.24 12.06
CA LEU A 188 -11.75 -13.78 10.68
C LEU A 188 -10.71 -14.37 9.72
N TYR A 189 -9.46 -14.54 10.18
CA TYR A 189 -8.34 -14.88 9.30
C TYR A 189 -7.80 -16.32 9.49
N SER A 190 -8.43 -17.10 10.36
CA SER A 190 -8.04 -18.50 10.63
C SER A 190 -9.21 -19.44 10.39
N SER A 191 -9.03 -20.38 9.47
CA SER A 191 -10.03 -21.40 9.16
C SER A 191 -10.12 -22.45 10.28
N PHE A 192 -8.98 -22.74 10.92
CA PHE A 192 -8.92 -23.67 12.05
C PHE A 192 -8.18 -23.05 13.23
N LEU A 193 -8.95 -22.48 14.15
CA LEU A 193 -8.44 -21.65 15.24
C LEU A 193 -7.42 -22.38 16.13
N ALA A 194 -7.54 -23.69 16.35
CA ALA A 194 -6.60 -24.42 17.20
C ALA A 194 -5.17 -24.53 16.61
N ASN A 195 -5.00 -24.35 15.30
CA ASN A 195 -3.69 -24.37 14.64
C ASN A 195 -3.37 -23.03 13.97
N ALA A 196 -3.94 -21.94 14.48
CA ALA A 196 -3.69 -20.61 13.96
C ALA A 196 -2.47 -19.99 14.62
N VAL A 197 -1.77 -19.16 13.85
CA VAL A 197 -0.63 -18.35 14.32
C VAL A 197 -0.82 -16.90 13.90
N ALA A 198 -0.20 -15.99 14.65
CA ALA A 198 -0.11 -14.60 14.29
C ALA A 198 1.34 -14.16 14.31
N VAL A 199 1.77 -13.50 13.24
CA VAL A 199 3.07 -12.83 13.17
C VAL A 199 2.87 -11.39 13.63
N ARG A 200 3.68 -10.96 14.60
CA ARG A 200 3.79 -9.56 14.97
C ARG A 200 5.08 -8.97 14.38
N THR A 201 4.97 -7.75 13.86
CA THR A 201 6.07 -6.94 13.34
C THR A 201 5.81 -5.46 13.64
N SER A 202 6.73 -4.59 13.27
CA SER A 202 6.53 -3.14 13.23
C SER A 202 6.50 -2.64 11.78
N TYR A 203 5.99 -1.44 11.54
CA TYR A 203 6.04 -0.81 10.21
C TYR A 203 7.48 -0.74 9.68
N GLN A 204 8.44 -0.31 10.51
CA GLN A 204 9.85 -0.22 10.13
C GLN A 204 10.41 -1.59 9.73
N SER A 205 10.13 -2.64 10.51
CA SER A 205 10.57 -4.01 10.22
C SER A 205 9.94 -4.55 8.94
N LEU A 206 8.64 -4.33 8.72
CA LEU A 206 7.98 -4.70 7.46
C LEU A 206 8.66 -4.01 6.27
N TYR A 207 8.87 -2.70 6.33
CA TYR A 207 9.50 -1.93 5.24
C TYR A 207 10.94 -2.38 4.95
N VAL A 208 11.75 -2.60 5.99
CA VAL A 208 13.14 -3.06 5.84
C VAL A 208 13.20 -4.49 5.33
N SER A 209 12.32 -5.37 5.83
CA SER A 209 12.28 -6.76 5.40
C SER A 209 11.99 -6.91 3.90
N LEU A 210 11.25 -5.96 3.32
CA LEU A 210 10.93 -5.86 1.89
C LEU A 210 12.02 -5.10 1.09
N GLY A 211 13.21 -4.91 1.66
CA GLY A 211 14.37 -4.34 0.96
C GLY A 211 14.34 -2.82 0.79
N ARG A 212 13.48 -2.11 1.54
CA ARG A 212 13.24 -0.67 1.37
C ARG A 212 12.94 -0.34 -0.10
N ASP A 213 12.13 -1.17 -0.74
CA ASP A 213 11.80 -1.05 -2.15
C ASP A 213 10.81 0.11 -2.35
N PRO A 214 11.19 1.19 -3.06
CA PRO A 214 10.31 2.34 -3.29
C PRO A 214 9.14 2.04 -4.25
N SER A 215 9.06 0.84 -4.83
CA SER A 215 7.90 0.38 -5.61
C SER A 215 6.79 -0.22 -4.75
N ILE A 216 7.05 -0.46 -3.46
CA ILE A 216 6.08 -1.00 -2.52
C ILE A 216 5.62 0.12 -1.59
N ASP A 217 4.39 0.55 -1.80
CA ASP A 217 3.74 1.53 -0.95
C ASP A 217 3.21 0.83 0.30
N ILE A 218 3.51 1.37 1.50
CA ILE A 218 2.98 0.84 2.76
C ILE A 218 2.21 1.93 3.50
N GLY A 219 0.93 1.70 3.77
CA GLY A 219 0.03 2.75 4.27
C GLY A 219 -1.24 2.25 4.97
N ARG A 220 -1.85 3.14 5.76
CA ARG A 220 -3.15 2.91 6.43
C ARG A 220 -4.31 3.04 5.44
N ILE A 221 -5.30 2.18 5.63
CA ILE A 221 -6.58 2.28 4.93
C ILE A 221 -7.47 3.34 5.55
N LYS A 222 -8.07 4.17 4.68
CA LYS A 222 -9.10 5.13 5.08
C LYS A 222 -10.49 4.55 4.85
N TYR A 223 -11.27 4.50 5.91
CA TYR A 223 -12.61 3.95 5.88
C TYR A 223 -13.65 5.03 5.51
N ILE A 224 -14.34 4.84 4.38
CA ILE A 224 -15.27 5.83 3.83
C ILE A 224 -16.67 5.25 3.59
N ASP A 225 -17.67 6.13 3.67
CA ASP A 225 -19.04 5.77 3.29
C ASP A 225 -19.22 5.99 1.78
N LEU A 226 -19.04 4.91 1.00
CA LEU A 226 -19.21 4.90 -0.45
C LEU A 226 -20.66 5.17 -0.92
N LYS A 227 -21.63 5.27 0.00
CA LYS A 227 -23.00 5.74 -0.32
C LYS A 227 -23.03 7.26 -0.49
N LYS A 228 -22.18 7.97 0.24
CA LYS A 228 -22.16 9.44 0.33
C LYS A 228 -20.97 10.06 -0.41
N ASN A 229 -19.85 9.35 -0.43
CA ASN A 229 -18.59 9.85 -0.98
C ASN A 229 -18.10 8.91 -2.09
N TYR A 230 -17.22 9.45 -2.94
CA TYR A 230 -16.46 8.65 -3.89
C TYR A 230 -15.01 8.56 -3.44
N ALA A 231 -14.35 7.43 -3.75
CA ALA A 231 -12.90 7.40 -3.80
C ALA A 231 -12.45 8.01 -5.12
N GLY A 232 -11.37 8.80 -5.08
CA GLY A 232 -10.70 9.27 -6.28
C GLY A 232 -10.03 8.14 -7.07
N VAL A 233 -9.50 8.51 -8.23
CA VAL A 233 -8.89 7.54 -9.15
C VAL A 233 -7.63 6.91 -8.55
N ASN A 234 -6.81 7.72 -7.88
CA ASN A 234 -5.50 7.30 -7.38
C ASN A 234 -5.53 6.75 -5.94
N ASP A 235 -6.58 7.01 -5.17
CA ASP A 235 -6.66 6.61 -3.76
C ASP A 235 -7.58 5.40 -3.50
N ALA A 236 -8.31 4.88 -4.49
CA ALA A 236 -9.32 3.86 -4.20
C ALA A 236 -8.79 2.54 -3.63
N PHE A 237 -7.55 2.14 -3.93
CA PHE A 237 -6.93 0.97 -3.29
C PHE A 237 -6.52 1.24 -1.83
N TRP A 238 -6.62 2.49 -1.39
CA TRP A 238 -6.43 2.96 -0.02
C TRP A 238 -7.75 3.34 0.67
N ARG A 239 -8.88 2.96 0.07
CA ARG A 239 -10.23 3.18 0.62
C ARG A 239 -10.93 1.86 0.83
N LYS A 240 -11.61 1.75 1.97
CA LYS A 240 -12.46 0.59 2.30
C LYS A 240 -13.78 1.07 2.90
N ARG A 241 -14.79 0.21 2.86
CA ARG A 241 -16.12 0.53 3.41
C ARG A 241 -16.04 0.66 4.93
N LYS A 242 -16.76 1.63 5.51
CA LYS A 242 -16.84 1.83 6.98
C LYS A 242 -17.14 0.58 7.80
N SER A 243 -17.85 -0.41 7.26
CA SER A 243 -18.13 -1.67 7.95
C SER A 243 -16.88 -2.47 8.33
N PHE A 244 -15.74 -2.22 7.68
CA PHE A 244 -14.46 -2.88 7.93
C PHE A 244 -13.52 -2.07 8.83
N GLU A 245 -13.97 -0.95 9.41
CA GLU A 245 -13.12 -0.04 10.21
C GLU A 245 -12.43 -0.74 11.40
N HIS A 246 -13.07 -1.77 11.94
CA HIS A 246 -12.51 -2.62 12.99
C HIS A 246 -11.21 -3.35 12.60
N GLU A 247 -10.97 -3.54 11.30
CA GLU A 247 -9.76 -4.22 10.80
C GLU A 247 -8.49 -3.38 10.91
N ARG A 248 -8.59 -2.06 11.10
CA ARG A 248 -7.43 -1.14 11.25
C ARG A 248 -6.28 -1.48 10.28
N GLU A 249 -6.64 -1.60 9.01
CA GLU A 249 -5.82 -2.26 7.99
C GLU A 249 -4.65 -1.36 7.54
N VAL A 250 -3.46 -1.93 7.53
CA VAL A 250 -2.27 -1.39 6.85
C VAL A 250 -1.95 -2.30 5.67
N ARG A 251 -1.78 -1.72 4.48
CA ARG A 251 -1.46 -2.46 3.24
C ARG A 251 -0.04 -2.19 2.84
N ALA A 252 0.68 -3.25 2.46
CA ALA A 252 1.76 -3.17 1.49
C ALA A 252 1.19 -3.41 0.10
N LEU A 253 1.36 -2.47 -0.81
CA LEU A 253 0.78 -2.44 -2.15
C LEU A 253 1.89 -2.37 -3.19
N LEU A 254 1.80 -3.24 -4.20
CA LEU A 254 2.72 -3.30 -5.33
C LEU A 254 1.92 -3.27 -6.63
N LEU A 255 2.31 -2.40 -7.56
CA LEU A 255 1.79 -2.38 -8.92
C LEU A 255 2.75 -3.15 -9.84
N ASP A 256 2.26 -4.19 -10.48
CA ASP A 256 3.01 -5.01 -11.41
C ASP A 256 2.21 -5.25 -12.70
N PHE A 257 2.77 -4.79 -13.81
CA PHE A 257 2.14 -4.88 -15.14
C PHE A 257 2.45 -6.18 -15.87
N GLU A 258 3.46 -6.93 -15.42
CA GLU A 258 3.98 -8.13 -16.07
C GLU A 258 3.45 -9.41 -15.41
N CYS A 259 3.18 -9.37 -14.10
CA CYS A 259 2.66 -10.54 -13.38
C CYS A 259 1.24 -10.90 -13.83
N GLN A 260 1.08 -12.14 -14.32
CA GLN A 260 -0.20 -12.68 -14.77
C GLN A 260 -0.89 -13.58 -13.73
N ASP A 261 -0.15 -13.97 -12.69
CA ASP A 261 -0.64 -14.84 -11.63
C ASP A 261 -1.67 -14.15 -10.72
N LEU A 262 -2.39 -14.94 -9.92
CA LEU A 262 -3.38 -14.44 -8.96
C LEU A 262 -2.75 -13.88 -7.67
N GLY A 263 -1.44 -14.04 -7.53
CA GLY A 263 -0.67 -13.43 -6.47
C GLY A 263 0.82 -13.56 -6.73
N LYS A 264 1.59 -12.81 -5.94
CA LYS A 264 3.02 -12.66 -6.11
C LYS A 264 3.72 -12.87 -4.79
N ILE A 265 4.75 -13.69 -4.78
CA ILE A 265 5.66 -13.82 -3.64
C ILE A 265 6.72 -12.73 -3.78
N VAL A 266 6.75 -11.81 -2.82
CA VAL A 266 7.77 -10.77 -2.73
C VAL A 266 8.82 -11.23 -1.70
N PRO A 267 10.09 -11.40 -2.09
CA PRO A 267 11.15 -11.82 -1.16
C PRO A 267 11.23 -10.91 0.05
N CYS A 268 11.43 -11.49 1.23
CA CYS A 268 11.59 -10.73 2.47
C CYS A 268 12.59 -11.37 3.43
N ALA A 269 13.31 -10.54 4.19
CA ALA A 269 14.17 -10.99 5.27
C ALA A 269 13.32 -11.41 6.49
N LEU A 270 13.13 -12.72 6.68
CA LEU A 270 12.27 -13.27 7.73
C LEU A 270 12.72 -12.85 9.14
N GLU A 271 14.03 -12.80 9.36
CA GLU A 271 14.69 -12.38 10.59
C GLU A 271 14.44 -10.91 10.96
N VAL A 272 14.06 -10.07 9.99
CA VAL A 272 13.64 -8.69 10.22
C VAL A 272 12.12 -8.61 10.32
N LEU A 273 11.41 -9.33 9.44
CA LEU A 273 9.96 -9.30 9.36
C LEU A 273 9.30 -9.84 10.63
N ILE A 274 9.74 -11.00 11.12
CA ILE A 274 9.06 -11.72 12.20
C ILE A 274 9.72 -11.33 13.52
N GLU A 275 9.09 -10.42 14.27
CA GLU A 275 9.60 -10.01 15.58
C GLU A 275 9.13 -10.98 16.68
N GLU A 276 7.88 -11.43 16.60
CA GLU A 276 7.30 -12.41 17.52
C GLU A 276 6.21 -13.23 16.82
N VAL A 277 6.07 -14.49 17.24
CA VAL A 277 5.00 -15.38 16.79
C VAL A 277 4.08 -15.68 17.96
N PHE A 278 2.79 -15.43 17.77
CA PHE A 278 1.75 -15.75 18.72
C PHE A 278 0.97 -16.97 18.27
N LEU A 279 0.62 -17.82 19.24
CA LEU A 279 -0.21 -19.00 19.02
C LEU A 279 -1.62 -18.69 19.50
N SER A 280 -2.60 -19.15 18.73
CA SER A 280 -4.01 -18.96 19.05
C SER A 280 -4.36 -19.32 20.50
N PRO A 281 -5.35 -18.64 21.11
CA PRO A 281 -5.84 -18.99 22.45
C PRO A 281 -6.45 -20.41 22.54
N LYS A 282 -6.71 -21.06 21.40
CA LYS A 282 -7.18 -22.46 21.33
C LYS A 282 -6.08 -23.44 20.94
N ALA A 283 -4.82 -23.01 20.90
CA ALA A 283 -3.69 -23.85 20.56
C ALA A 283 -3.45 -24.95 21.59
N PRO A 284 -3.36 -26.22 21.19
CA PRO A 284 -2.99 -27.30 22.09
C PRO A 284 -1.47 -27.26 22.40
N PRO A 285 -1.02 -27.80 23.55
CA PRO A 285 0.40 -27.73 23.95
C PRO A 285 1.40 -28.33 22.94
N TRP A 286 1.00 -29.35 22.19
CA TRP A 286 1.87 -29.96 21.17
C TRP A 286 2.14 -29.00 20.00
N PHE A 287 1.23 -28.07 19.72
CA PHE A 287 1.34 -27.14 18.61
C PHE A 287 2.47 -26.12 18.86
N VAL A 288 2.70 -25.75 20.11
CA VAL A 288 3.84 -24.91 20.52
C VAL A 288 5.16 -25.54 20.08
N ARG A 289 5.33 -26.84 20.34
CA ARG A 289 6.54 -27.57 19.95
C ARG A 289 6.69 -27.61 18.44
N LEU A 290 5.61 -27.92 17.72
CA LEU A 290 5.62 -27.96 16.26
C LEU A 290 6.03 -26.62 15.64
N VAL A 291 5.51 -25.50 16.14
CA VAL A 291 5.87 -24.17 15.62
C VAL A 291 7.34 -23.87 15.88
N ASN A 292 7.88 -24.23 17.06
CA ASN A 292 9.30 -24.07 17.35
C ASN A 292 10.18 -24.95 16.44
N ASP A 293 9.83 -26.23 16.27
CA ASP A 293 10.57 -27.16 15.39
C ASP A 293 10.60 -26.65 13.94
N VAL A 294 9.48 -26.09 13.47
CA VAL A 294 9.37 -25.50 12.13
C VAL A 294 10.19 -24.21 12.02
N ASN A 295 10.17 -23.35 13.03
CA ASN A 295 11.00 -22.15 13.07
C ASN A 295 12.49 -22.50 12.99
N GLU A 296 12.95 -23.47 13.79
CA GLU A 296 14.33 -23.96 13.76
C GLU A 296 14.70 -24.52 12.37
N LYS A 297 13.83 -25.34 11.79
CA LYS A 297 14.03 -25.91 10.45
C LYS A 297 14.24 -24.86 9.36
N TYR A 298 13.55 -23.73 9.43
CA TYR A 298 13.68 -22.63 8.46
C TYR A 298 14.67 -21.54 8.89
N GLY A 299 15.40 -21.75 10.00
CA GLY A 299 16.43 -20.84 10.49
C GLY A 299 15.89 -19.53 11.06
N VAL A 300 14.68 -19.55 11.63
CA VAL A 300 14.04 -18.40 12.26
C VAL A 300 14.14 -18.54 13.78
N THR A 301 14.89 -17.65 14.42
CA THR A 301 15.04 -17.63 15.89
C THR A 301 14.20 -16.50 16.45
N VAL A 302 12.93 -16.78 16.74
CA VAL A 302 11.95 -15.80 17.23
C VAL A 302 11.23 -16.32 18.46
N LYS A 303 10.80 -15.40 19.33
CA LYS A 303 9.97 -15.74 20.48
C LYS A 303 8.62 -16.28 19.98
N VAL A 304 8.24 -17.45 20.48
CA VAL A 304 6.92 -18.05 20.28
C VAL A 304 6.15 -17.97 21.59
N SER A 305 5.07 -17.19 21.61
CA SER A 305 4.25 -16.95 22.81
C SER A 305 2.84 -17.51 22.62
N PRO A 306 2.20 -18.05 23.68
CA PRO A 306 0.75 -18.20 23.65
C PRO A 306 0.07 -16.83 23.56
N SER A 307 -1.14 -16.81 23.01
CA SER A 307 -2.02 -15.63 23.01
C SER A 307 -2.21 -15.09 24.43
N GLU A 308 -2.21 -13.76 24.59
CA GLU A 308 -2.45 -13.08 25.87
C GLU A 308 -3.89 -13.31 26.37
N LEU A 309 -4.80 -13.70 25.48
CA LEU A 309 -6.20 -13.98 25.79
C LEU A 309 -6.42 -15.28 26.62
N VAL A 310 -5.36 -16.04 26.90
CA VAL A 310 -5.43 -17.23 27.79
C VAL A 310 -5.03 -16.93 29.23
N GLU A 311 -4.63 -15.70 29.53
CA GLU A 311 -4.28 -15.31 30.90
C GLU A 311 -5.46 -15.50 31.86
N GLU A 312 -5.19 -16.12 33.02
CA GLU A 312 -6.22 -16.38 34.01
C GLU A 312 -6.60 -15.08 34.75
N PRO A 313 -7.89 -14.68 34.73
CA PRO A 313 -8.34 -13.53 35.51
C PRO A 313 -8.41 -13.87 37.00
N PHE A 314 -8.18 -12.86 37.85
CA PHE A 314 -8.52 -12.91 39.26
C PHE A 314 -9.91 -12.30 39.49
N PHE A 315 -10.67 -12.82 40.45
CA PHE A 315 -12.00 -12.34 40.84
C PHE A 315 -12.08 -12.07 42.34
#